data_AF-A0A7S4DWA5-F1
#
_entry.id   AF-A0A7S4DWA5-F1
#
_cell.length_a   1.000
_cell.length_b   1.000
_cell.length_c   1.000
_cell.angle_alpha   90.00
_cell.angle_beta   90.00
_cell.angle_gamma   90.00
#
_symmetry.space_group_name_H-M   'P 1'
#
loop_
_entity.id
_entity.type
_entity.pdbx_description
1 polymer ?
#
loop_
_entity_poly.entity_id
_entity_poly.type
_entity_poly.pdbx_seq_one_letter_code
_entity_poly.pdbx_strand_id
1 'polypeptide(L)'
;ADVRTPPKMSRAATVKDVPAGPFIKSLAAHFKDGGQMEVPDFAEYIKTAPFKELSPYMYNQDWYFVRAASIARKIYLFEGMGVGGLAKVYGGRAQRGTRKAHYKRAARGVIRHILKQLGEMKIVSTEKYTNLKEKKRLDAKKEKGRYITAHGKRELDTIAKQLFNKLPRAEFYDIKYQEAKEEPMEDEVAEGEGEGEGEQ
;
A
#
# COMPACT_ATOMS: atom_id res chain seq x y z
N ALA A 1 33.31 18.27 -6.31
CA ALA A 1 32.27 18.33 -5.27
C ALA A 1 31.73 16.92 -5.08
N ASP A 2 31.90 16.35 -3.89
CA ASP A 2 31.68 14.93 -3.62
C ASP A 2 30.17 14.58 -3.63
N VAL A 3 29.77 13.65 -4.50
CA VAL A 3 28.37 13.26 -4.79
C VAL A 3 27.84 12.24 -3.76
N ARG A 4 28.54 12.01 -2.64
CA ARG A 4 28.28 10.88 -1.73
C ARG A 4 27.77 11.22 -0.35
N THR A 5 27.53 12.48 0.01
CA THR A 5 26.94 12.79 1.33
C THR A 5 25.42 12.82 1.26
N PRO A 6 24.72 11.79 1.74
CA PRO A 6 23.27 11.83 1.79
C PRO A 6 22.78 12.94 2.72
N PRO A 7 21.59 13.51 2.46
CA PRO A 7 21.00 14.56 3.28
C PRO A 7 20.89 14.11 4.74
N LYS A 8 21.19 15.01 5.69
CA LYS A 8 21.02 14.76 7.13
C LYS A 8 19.53 14.53 7.41
N MET A 9 19.14 13.28 7.66
CA MET A 9 17.78 12.94 8.07
C MET A 9 17.57 13.31 9.53
N SER A 10 16.38 13.83 9.86
CA SER A 10 16.02 14.26 11.21
C SER A 10 15.90 13.04 12.15
N ARG A 11 16.11 13.23 13.46
CA ARG A 11 16.10 12.17 14.49
C ARG A 11 14.74 11.46 14.67
N ALA A 12 13.69 11.89 13.98
CA ALA A 12 12.36 11.30 14.05
C ALA A 12 12.01 10.65 12.70
N ALA A 13 12.37 9.37 12.54
CA ALA A 13 11.98 8.60 11.36
C ALA A 13 10.47 8.28 11.38
N THR A 14 9.81 8.53 10.27
CA THR A 14 8.40 8.15 10.01
C THR A 14 8.34 7.07 8.94
N VAL A 15 7.16 6.50 8.68
CA VAL A 15 6.94 5.51 7.61
C VAL A 15 7.34 6.04 6.22
N LYS A 16 7.31 7.37 6.03
CA LYS A 16 7.72 8.04 4.77
C LYS A 16 9.24 8.03 4.56
N ASP A 17 9.98 7.94 5.66
CA ASP A 17 11.44 7.99 5.69
C ASP A 17 12.06 6.59 5.68
N VAL A 18 11.32 5.58 5.19
CA VAL A 18 11.73 4.17 5.18
C VAL A 18 11.34 3.51 3.85
N PRO A 19 12.18 2.63 3.26
CA PRO A 19 11.90 2.00 1.98
C PRO A 19 10.73 1.03 2.13
N ALA A 20 9.93 0.90 1.07
CA ALA A 20 8.64 0.22 1.18
C ALA A 20 8.79 -1.28 1.44
N GLY A 21 9.70 -1.94 0.71
CA GLY A 21 9.92 -3.38 0.81
C GLY A 21 10.30 -3.86 2.22
N PRO A 22 11.41 -3.35 2.80
CA PRO A 22 11.86 -3.72 4.15
C PRO A 22 10.80 -3.42 5.23
N PHE A 23 10.12 -2.27 5.14
CA PHE A 23 9.07 -1.91 6.09
C PHE A 23 7.87 -2.87 6.06
N ILE A 24 7.43 -3.28 4.87
CA ILE A 24 6.30 -4.22 4.74
C ILE A 24 6.68 -5.57 5.34
N LYS A 25 7.92 -6.03 5.15
CA LYS A 25 8.41 -7.29 5.73
C LYS A 25 8.47 -7.22 7.26
N SER A 26 8.99 -6.14 7.83
CA SER A 26 9.06 -5.99 9.29
C SER A 26 7.68 -5.87 9.93
N LEU A 27 6.77 -5.12 9.32
CA LEU A 27 5.40 -4.99 9.80
C LEU A 27 4.62 -6.31 9.69
N ALA A 28 4.85 -7.10 8.64
CA ALA A 28 4.26 -8.42 8.49
C ALA A 28 4.74 -9.39 9.59
N ALA A 29 6.04 -9.38 9.90
CA ALA A 29 6.58 -10.15 11.02
C ALA A 29 5.95 -9.73 12.35
N HIS A 30 5.81 -8.42 12.60
CA HIS A 30 5.15 -7.92 13.81
C HIS A 30 3.69 -8.39 13.93
N PHE A 31 2.93 -8.43 12.83
CA PHE A 31 1.56 -8.95 12.86
C PHE A 31 1.49 -10.46 13.12
N LYS A 32 2.48 -11.22 12.62
CA LYS A 32 2.61 -12.64 12.88
C LYS A 32 2.93 -12.90 14.36
N ASP A 33 3.92 -12.21 14.89
CA ASP A 33 4.36 -12.33 16.29
C ASP A 33 3.28 -11.85 17.27
N GLY A 34 2.52 -10.82 16.88
CA GLY A 34 1.45 -10.27 17.70
C GLY A 34 0.24 -11.20 17.86
N GLY A 35 0.04 -12.17 16.96
CA GLY A 35 -1.05 -13.16 17.03
C GLY A 35 -2.48 -12.58 16.99
N GLN A 36 -2.64 -11.27 16.84
CA GLN A 36 -3.95 -10.58 16.88
C GLN A 36 -4.71 -10.68 15.54
N MET A 37 -4.04 -11.03 14.46
CA MET A 37 -4.65 -11.17 13.14
C MET A 37 -4.82 -12.64 12.79
N GLU A 38 -6.07 -13.08 12.74
CA GLU A 38 -6.41 -14.45 12.35
C GLU A 38 -6.28 -14.61 10.83
N VAL A 39 -5.62 -15.68 10.40
CA VAL A 39 -5.59 -16.03 8.98
C VAL A 39 -6.87 -16.80 8.67
N PRO A 40 -7.72 -16.34 7.73
CA PRO A 40 -8.96 -17.04 7.44
C PRO A 40 -8.70 -18.37 6.71
N ASP A 41 -9.54 -19.38 6.95
CA ASP A 41 -9.41 -20.73 6.38
C ASP A 41 -9.30 -20.73 4.85
N PHE A 42 -10.03 -19.81 4.19
CA PHE A 42 -10.01 -19.71 2.74
C PHE A 42 -8.69 -19.15 2.19
N ALA A 43 -7.81 -18.56 3.01
CA ALA A 43 -6.58 -17.90 2.57
C ALA A 43 -5.62 -18.81 1.81
N GLU A 44 -5.66 -20.11 2.05
CA GLU A 44 -4.82 -21.10 1.36
C GLU A 44 -5.25 -21.29 -0.10
N TYR A 45 -6.56 -21.34 -0.33
CA TYR A 45 -7.17 -21.72 -1.61
C TYR A 45 -7.40 -20.55 -2.58
N ILE A 46 -7.45 -19.33 -2.07
CA ILE A 46 -7.86 -18.17 -2.86
C ILE A 46 -6.72 -17.56 -3.69
N LYS A 47 -7.11 -16.93 -4.79
CA LYS A 47 -6.27 -15.98 -5.52
C LYS A 47 -6.58 -14.53 -5.14
N THR A 48 -5.55 -13.70 -5.10
CA THR A 48 -5.67 -12.27 -4.73
C THR A 48 -6.33 -11.42 -5.80
N ALA A 49 -6.33 -11.87 -7.06
CA ALA A 49 -6.96 -11.16 -8.17
C ALA A 49 -7.44 -12.12 -9.25
N PRO A 50 -8.49 -11.77 -10.03
CA PRO A 50 -9.05 -12.65 -11.04
C PRO A 50 -8.07 -12.99 -12.16
N PHE A 51 -7.08 -12.12 -12.40
CA PHE A 51 -6.06 -12.26 -13.44
C PHE A 51 -4.82 -13.03 -12.99
N LYS A 52 -4.75 -13.45 -11.73
CA LYS A 52 -3.71 -14.37 -11.25
C LYS A 52 -4.17 -15.81 -11.49
N GLU A 53 -3.23 -16.64 -11.90
CA GLU A 53 -3.48 -18.05 -12.21
C GLU A 53 -3.24 -18.94 -10.97
N LEU A 54 -2.20 -18.63 -10.20
CA LEU A 54 -1.80 -19.37 -9.00
C LEU A 54 -2.20 -18.65 -7.70
N SER A 55 -2.36 -19.46 -6.63
CA SER A 55 -2.51 -18.97 -5.26
C SER A 55 -1.20 -18.36 -4.75
N PRO A 56 -1.23 -17.25 -3.99
CA PRO A 56 -0.01 -16.67 -3.40
C PRO A 56 0.69 -17.59 -2.40
N TYR A 57 -0.04 -18.54 -1.79
CA TYR A 57 0.47 -19.44 -0.76
C TYR A 57 1.69 -20.24 -1.24
N MET A 58 1.71 -20.63 -2.52
CA MET A 58 2.82 -21.39 -3.11
C MET A 58 4.17 -20.64 -3.11
N TYR A 59 4.14 -19.30 -3.12
CA TYR A 59 5.36 -18.48 -3.11
C TYR A 59 5.66 -17.94 -1.71
N ASN A 60 4.64 -17.61 -0.93
CA ASN A 60 4.79 -17.06 0.41
C ASN A 60 3.64 -17.52 1.30
N GLN A 61 3.96 -18.31 2.33
CA GLN A 61 2.99 -18.79 3.32
C GLN A 61 2.37 -17.64 4.13
N ASP A 62 3.14 -16.58 4.39
CA ASP A 62 2.75 -15.40 5.18
C ASP A 62 2.17 -14.26 4.30
N TRP A 63 1.71 -14.57 3.08
CA TRP A 63 1.25 -13.57 2.12
C TRP A 63 0.13 -12.68 2.67
N TYR A 64 -0.70 -13.22 3.56
CA TYR A 64 -1.82 -12.51 4.18
C TYR A 64 -1.34 -11.35 5.04
N PHE A 65 -0.34 -11.58 5.88
CA PHE A 65 0.29 -10.55 6.72
C PHE A 65 1.03 -9.51 5.89
N VAL A 66 1.72 -9.94 4.83
CA VAL A 66 2.37 -9.02 3.88
C VAL A 66 1.33 -8.12 3.20
N ARG A 67 0.17 -8.68 2.82
CA ARG A 67 -0.91 -7.89 2.22
C ARG A 67 -1.49 -6.90 3.22
N ALA A 68 -1.70 -7.31 4.47
CA ALA A 68 -2.18 -6.45 5.54
C ALA A 68 -1.23 -5.28 5.84
N ALA A 69 0.07 -5.57 5.99
CA ALA A 69 1.11 -4.56 6.18
C ALA A 69 1.15 -3.55 5.02
N SER A 70 1.06 -4.04 3.77
CA SER A 70 1.00 -3.18 2.59
C SER A 70 -0.24 -2.28 2.57
N ILE A 71 -1.41 -2.79 2.96
CA ILE A 71 -2.65 -2.02 3.06
C ILE A 71 -2.54 -0.95 4.15
N ALA A 72 -2.04 -1.31 5.34
CA ALA A 72 -1.84 -0.38 6.45
C ALA A 72 -0.90 0.78 6.06
N ARG A 73 0.24 0.47 5.41
CA ARG A 73 1.15 1.49 4.87
C ARG A 73 0.48 2.40 3.86
N LYS A 74 -0.30 1.84 2.92
CA LYS A 74 -0.99 2.62 1.90
C LYS A 74 -2.02 3.58 2.53
N ILE A 75 -2.78 3.14 3.53
CA ILE A 75 -3.73 4.01 4.25
C ILE A 75 -3.01 5.12 5.02
N TYR A 76 -1.84 4.84 5.61
CA TYR A 76 -1.01 5.85 6.26
C TYR A 76 -0.53 6.94 5.28
N LEU A 77 -0.17 6.57 4.06
CA LEU A 77 0.30 7.51 3.04
C LEU A 77 -0.85 8.28 2.36
N PHE A 78 -1.94 7.58 2.07
CA PHE A 78 -3.10 8.12 1.35
C PHE A 78 -4.35 7.89 2.20
N GLU A 79 -4.66 8.90 3.00
CA GLU A 79 -5.85 8.91 3.84
C GLU A 79 -7.14 8.94 2.98
N GLY A 80 -8.20 8.30 3.48
CA GLY A 80 -9.51 8.29 2.80
C GLY A 80 -9.67 7.21 1.73
N MET A 81 -8.73 6.26 1.60
CA MET A 81 -8.87 5.17 0.63
C MET A 81 -9.97 4.17 1.01
N GLY A 82 -10.85 3.87 0.07
CA GLY A 82 -11.83 2.79 0.17
C GLY A 82 -11.36 1.48 -0.47
N VAL A 83 -12.17 0.42 -0.30
CA VAL A 83 -11.91 -0.91 -0.90
C VAL A 83 -11.74 -0.83 -2.43
N GLY A 84 -12.51 0.05 -3.09
CA GLY A 84 -12.42 0.24 -4.54
C GLY A 84 -11.11 0.87 -4.99
N GLY A 85 -10.54 1.79 -4.21
CA GLY A 85 -9.25 2.40 -4.46
C GLY A 85 -8.11 1.39 -4.30
N LEU A 86 -8.12 0.65 -3.19
CA LEU A 86 -7.16 -0.44 -2.95
C LEU A 86 -7.23 -1.53 -4.04
N ALA A 87 -8.44 -1.86 -4.51
CA ALA A 87 -8.61 -2.82 -5.60
C ALA A 87 -8.05 -2.31 -6.94
N LYS A 88 -7.94 -0.99 -7.13
CA LYS A 88 -7.24 -0.42 -8.28
C LYS A 88 -5.72 -0.49 -8.09
N VAL A 89 -5.22 -0.13 -6.92
CA VAL A 89 -3.78 -0.17 -6.59
C VAL A 89 -3.20 -1.58 -6.78
N TYR A 90 -3.93 -2.61 -6.36
CA TYR A 90 -3.50 -4.02 -6.52
C TYR A 90 -4.00 -4.66 -7.82
N GLY A 91 -4.65 -3.90 -8.70
CA GLY A 91 -5.03 -4.35 -10.02
C GLY A 91 -3.81 -4.55 -10.91
N GLY A 92 -4.04 -5.12 -12.09
CA GLY A 92 -2.95 -5.40 -13.02
C GLY A 92 -3.42 -5.83 -14.39
N ARG A 93 -2.45 -6.05 -15.28
CA ARG A 93 -2.69 -6.51 -16.65
C ARG A 93 -3.13 -7.97 -16.63
N ALA A 94 -4.31 -8.23 -17.17
CA ALA A 94 -4.86 -9.58 -17.29
C ALA A 94 -4.57 -10.14 -18.69
N GLN A 95 -3.84 -11.25 -18.75
CA GLN A 95 -3.71 -12.04 -19.97
C GLN A 95 -5.04 -12.73 -20.28
N ARG A 96 -5.39 -12.75 -21.56
CA ARG A 96 -6.62 -13.40 -22.06
C ARG A 96 -6.30 -14.43 -23.15
N GLY A 97 -5.13 -15.06 -23.05
CA GLY A 97 -4.59 -15.95 -24.08
C GLY A 97 -4.35 -15.16 -25.38
N THR A 98 -5.06 -15.55 -26.44
CA THR A 98 -4.94 -14.95 -27.78
C THR A 98 -5.49 -13.52 -27.88
N ARG A 99 -6.42 -13.11 -27.00
CA ARG A 99 -7.02 -11.78 -27.04
C ARG A 99 -6.13 -10.74 -26.35
N LYS A 100 -6.22 -9.47 -26.79
CA LYS A 100 -5.51 -8.33 -26.18
C LYS A 100 -5.69 -8.30 -24.66
N ALA A 101 -4.60 -7.97 -23.98
CA ALA A 101 -4.57 -7.85 -22.53
C ALA A 101 -5.31 -6.58 -22.08
N HIS A 102 -6.05 -6.67 -20.98
CA HIS A 102 -6.76 -5.54 -20.39
C HIS A 102 -6.50 -5.45 -18.90
N TYR A 103 -6.59 -4.24 -18.35
CA TYR A 103 -6.48 -4.03 -16.92
C TYR A 103 -7.69 -4.63 -16.17
N LYS A 104 -7.43 -5.38 -15.09
CA LYS A 104 -8.45 -5.89 -14.18
C LYS A 104 -8.12 -5.52 -12.74
N ARG A 105 -9.17 -5.20 -11.96
CA ARG A 105 -9.06 -4.88 -10.53
C ARG A 105 -8.80 -6.14 -9.70
N ALA A 106 -8.19 -5.98 -8.54
CA ALA A 106 -7.97 -7.05 -7.58
C ALA A 106 -9.28 -7.56 -6.94
N ALA A 107 -9.22 -8.74 -6.32
CA ALA A 107 -10.32 -9.31 -5.58
C ALA A 107 -10.62 -8.46 -4.34
N ARG A 108 -11.86 -7.98 -4.21
CA ARG A 108 -12.27 -7.07 -3.13
C ARG A 108 -12.55 -7.78 -1.81
N GLY A 109 -12.83 -9.08 -1.85
CA GLY A 109 -13.18 -9.88 -0.66
C GLY A 109 -12.05 -9.88 0.37
N VAL A 110 -10.83 -10.24 -0.08
CA VAL A 110 -9.62 -10.28 0.76
C VAL A 110 -9.30 -8.91 1.36
N ILE A 111 -9.31 -7.86 0.53
CA ILE A 111 -9.03 -6.49 0.98
C ILE A 111 -10.03 -6.06 2.05
N ARG A 112 -11.32 -6.40 1.88
CA ARG A 112 -12.35 -6.07 2.87
C ARG A 112 -12.15 -6.83 4.17
N HIS A 113 -11.77 -8.11 4.10
CA HIS A 113 -11.51 -8.94 5.28
C HIS A 113 -10.36 -8.37 6.11
N ILE A 114 -9.22 -8.08 5.46
CA ILE A 114 -8.06 -7.44 6.09
C ILE A 114 -8.44 -6.10 6.74
N LEU A 115 -9.23 -5.27 6.06
CA LEU A 115 -9.65 -3.98 6.61
C LEU A 115 -10.59 -4.10 7.83
N LYS A 116 -11.34 -5.19 7.95
CA LYS A 116 -12.15 -5.46 9.15
C LYS A 116 -11.24 -5.82 10.32
N GLN A 117 -10.30 -6.73 10.12
CA GLN A 117 -9.33 -7.13 11.15
C GLN A 117 -8.43 -5.98 11.60
N LEU A 118 -7.91 -5.18 10.66
CA LEU A 118 -7.17 -3.95 11.00
C LEU A 118 -8.04 -2.92 11.75
N GLY A 119 -9.36 -2.99 11.58
CA GLY A 119 -10.32 -2.21 12.37
C GLY A 119 -10.49 -2.74 13.79
N GLU A 120 -10.54 -4.06 13.97
CA GLU A 120 -10.60 -4.73 15.28
C GLU A 120 -9.32 -4.47 16.09
N MET A 121 -8.16 -4.48 15.44
CA MET A 121 -6.86 -4.09 16.02
C MET A 121 -6.73 -2.58 16.29
N LYS A 122 -7.76 -1.77 15.96
CA LYS A 122 -7.78 -0.31 16.10
C LYS A 122 -6.64 0.40 15.36
N ILE A 123 -6.06 -0.21 14.32
CA ILE A 123 -5.04 0.43 13.47
C ILE A 123 -5.73 1.34 12.44
N VAL A 124 -6.84 0.87 11.87
CA VAL A 124 -7.59 1.58 10.82
C VAL A 124 -9.01 1.89 11.30
N SER A 125 -9.45 3.14 11.14
CA SER A 125 -10.81 3.57 11.43
C SER A 125 -11.56 3.99 10.16
N THR A 126 -12.89 3.94 10.22
CA THR A 126 -13.75 4.59 9.23
C THR A 126 -13.89 6.09 9.50
N GLU A 127 -13.65 6.52 10.73
CA GLU A 127 -13.74 7.92 11.14
C GLU A 127 -12.36 8.59 11.04
N LYS A 128 -12.33 9.79 10.43
CA LYS A 128 -11.11 10.55 10.18
C LYS A 128 -10.56 11.27 11.42
N TYR A 129 -11.42 11.61 12.38
CA TYR A 129 -11.06 12.47 13.51
C TYR A 129 -11.37 11.80 14.85
N THR A 130 -10.39 11.84 15.76
CA THR A 130 -10.57 11.49 17.18
C THR A 130 -11.17 12.63 18.00
N ASN A 131 -11.18 13.86 17.48
CA ASN A 131 -11.65 15.04 18.19
C ASN A 131 -13.07 15.44 17.76
N LEU A 132 -14.00 15.45 18.72
CA LEU A 132 -15.41 15.81 18.54
C LEU A 132 -15.63 17.19 17.89
N LYS A 133 -14.69 18.12 18.03
CA LYS A 133 -14.76 19.49 17.46
C LYS A 133 -14.62 19.52 15.94
N GLU A 134 -13.76 18.68 15.36
CA GLU A 134 -13.53 18.63 13.90
C GLU A 134 -14.65 17.83 13.21
N LYS A 135 -15.20 16.82 13.89
CA LYS A 135 -16.36 16.02 13.44
C LYS A 135 -17.60 16.88 13.18
N LYS A 136 -17.80 17.97 13.93
CA LYS A 136 -18.95 18.89 13.75
C LYS A 136 -18.87 19.79 12.51
N ARG A 137 -17.68 19.94 11.90
CA ARG A 137 -17.47 20.85 10.75
C ARG A 137 -17.65 20.18 9.39
N LEU A 138 -17.78 18.85 9.34
CA LEU A 138 -17.73 18.10 8.08
C LEU A 138 -19.02 17.37 7.76
N ASP A 139 -19.42 17.48 6.49
CA ASP A 139 -20.55 16.75 5.93
C ASP A 139 -20.28 15.24 6.00
N ALA A 140 -21.00 14.52 6.87
CA ALA A 140 -20.89 13.06 7.03
C ALA A 140 -21.07 12.28 5.71
N LYS A 141 -21.67 12.91 4.68
CA LYS A 141 -21.88 12.32 3.35
C LYS A 141 -20.63 12.34 2.46
N LYS A 142 -19.68 13.25 2.69
CA LYS A 142 -18.50 13.48 1.84
C LYS A 142 -17.24 12.73 2.29
N GLU A 143 -17.08 12.45 3.58
CA GLU A 143 -15.86 11.81 4.09
C GLU A 143 -16.00 10.29 4.26
N LYS A 144 -16.23 9.58 3.15
CA LYS A 144 -16.25 8.11 3.13
C LYS A 144 -14.85 7.58 2.84
N GLY A 145 -14.29 6.76 3.74
CA GLY A 145 -12.96 6.21 3.53
C GLY A 145 -12.46 5.38 4.70
N ARG A 146 -11.18 5.00 4.64
CA ARG A 146 -10.44 4.42 5.76
C ARG A 146 -9.29 5.36 6.10
N TYR A 147 -9.10 5.56 7.40
CA TYR A 147 -8.13 6.47 7.98
C TYR A 147 -7.28 5.72 9.00
N ILE A 148 -6.02 6.10 9.13
CA ILE A 148 -5.17 5.55 10.20
C ILE A 148 -5.58 6.17 11.53
N THR A 149 -5.60 5.38 12.60
CA THR A 149 -5.85 5.90 13.95
C THR A 149 -4.57 6.48 14.57
N ALA A 150 -4.70 7.23 15.66
CA ALA A 150 -3.54 7.67 16.43
C ALA A 150 -2.70 6.49 16.98
N HIS A 151 -3.39 5.41 17.37
CA HIS A 151 -2.75 4.16 17.80
C HIS A 151 -1.96 3.51 16.66
N GLY A 152 -2.61 3.28 15.51
CA GLY A 152 -1.99 2.71 14.33
C GLY A 152 -0.81 3.54 13.83
N LYS A 153 -0.94 4.88 13.82
CA LYS A 153 0.15 5.79 13.48
C LYS A 153 1.36 5.60 14.40
N ARG A 154 1.15 5.54 15.72
CA ARG A 154 2.21 5.32 16.71
C ARG A 154 2.91 3.97 16.51
N GLU A 155 2.15 2.90 16.28
CA GLU A 155 2.71 1.56 16.05
C GLU A 155 3.56 1.53 14.78
N LEU A 156 3.02 2.02 13.66
CA LEU A 156 3.72 2.05 12.38
C LEU A 156 5.00 2.90 12.45
N ASP A 157 4.94 4.08 13.10
CA ASP A 157 6.11 4.95 13.27
C ASP A 157 7.15 4.33 14.23
N THR A 158 6.73 3.53 15.21
CA THR A 158 7.66 2.81 16.11
C THR A 158 8.43 1.73 15.36
N ILE A 159 7.75 0.96 14.51
CA ILE A 159 8.38 -0.06 13.66
C ILE A 159 9.30 0.60 12.62
N ALA A 160 8.90 1.74 12.05
CA ALA A 160 9.75 2.51 11.14
C ALA A 160 11.06 2.94 11.82
N LYS A 161 11.01 3.44 13.06
CA LYS A 161 12.19 3.79 13.85
C LYS A 161 13.09 2.59 14.15
N GLN A 162 12.50 1.45 14.52
CA GLN A 162 13.27 0.22 14.75
C GLN A 162 14.01 -0.22 13.50
N LEU A 163 13.36 -0.14 12.33
CA LEU A 163 13.98 -0.51 11.06
C LEU A 163 15.05 0.49 10.64
N PHE A 164 14.82 1.79 10.86
CA PHE A 164 15.79 2.85 10.62
C PHE A 164 17.09 2.64 11.41
N ASN A 165 17.00 2.18 12.66
CA ASN A 165 18.18 1.89 13.48
C ASN A 165 18.91 0.61 13.05
N LYS A 166 18.21 -0.34 12.43
CA LYS A 166 18.77 -1.63 11.98
C LYS A 166 19.48 -1.54 10.63
N LEU A 167 19.02 -0.69 9.72
CA LEU A 167 19.62 -0.56 8.38
C LEU A 167 20.81 0.39 8.40
N PRO A 168 21.98 -0.01 7.87
CA PRO A 168 23.10 0.90 7.68
C PRO A 168 22.72 1.98 6.67
N ARG A 169 23.21 3.21 6.93
CA ARG A 169 22.81 4.41 6.19
C ARG A 169 23.03 4.31 4.67
N ALA A 170 24.03 3.57 4.18
CA ALA A 170 24.33 3.44 2.76
C ALA A 170 23.28 2.62 1.98
N GLU A 171 22.98 1.40 2.45
CA GLU A 171 22.03 0.49 1.80
C GLU A 171 20.62 1.09 1.70
N PHE A 172 20.26 1.93 2.68
CA PHE A 172 19.00 2.64 2.71
C PHE A 172 18.78 3.52 1.47
N TYR A 173 19.78 4.29 1.05
CA TYR A 173 19.66 5.19 -0.10
C TYR A 173 19.71 4.44 -1.42
N ASP A 174 20.50 3.37 -1.50
CA ASP A 174 20.60 2.54 -2.69
C ASP A 174 19.26 1.86 -2.99
N ILE A 175 18.58 1.31 -1.97
CA ILE A 175 17.24 0.73 -2.12
C ILE A 175 16.23 1.80 -2.56
N LYS A 176 16.25 2.98 -1.93
CA LYS A 176 15.33 4.08 -2.29
C LYS A 176 15.55 4.56 -3.73
N TYR A 177 16.80 4.60 -4.18
CA TYR A 177 17.16 5.00 -5.53
C TYR A 177 16.79 3.94 -6.58
N GLN A 178 16.89 2.65 -6.23
CA GLN A 178 16.37 1.56 -7.06
C GLN A 178 14.84 1.59 -7.15
N GLU A 179 14.13 1.73 -6.02
CA GLU A 179 12.66 1.86 -6.00
C GLU A 179 12.18 3.07 -6.85
N ALA A 180 12.89 4.19 -6.82
CA ALA A 180 12.57 5.39 -7.62
C ALA A 180 12.83 5.22 -9.12
N LYS A 181 13.77 4.34 -9.52
CA LYS A 181 14.03 4.02 -10.93
C LYS A 181 13.05 3.01 -11.53
N GLU A 182 12.39 2.21 -10.68
CA GLU A 182 11.40 1.21 -11.08
C GLU A 182 9.97 1.75 -11.18
N GLU A 183 9.72 3.01 -10.78
CA GLU A 183 8.45 3.66 -11.13
C GLU A 183 8.41 3.81 -12.67
N PRO A 184 7.42 3.22 -13.36
CA PRO A 184 7.37 3.30 -14.81
C PRO A 184 7.23 4.77 -15.20
N MET A 185 8.07 5.20 -16.16
CA MET A 185 7.80 6.40 -16.97
C MET A 185 6.29 6.42 -17.24
N GLU A 186 5.64 7.49 -16.81
CA GLU A 186 4.29 7.80 -17.27
C GLU A 186 4.31 7.60 -18.78
N ASP A 187 3.50 6.67 -19.29
CA ASP A 187 3.31 6.53 -20.72
C ASP A 187 2.85 7.92 -21.18
N GLU A 188 3.77 8.69 -21.78
CA GLU A 188 3.44 9.93 -22.46
C GLU A 188 2.31 9.56 -23.41
N VAL A 189 1.13 10.10 -23.11
CA VAL A 189 -0.01 10.03 -24.00
C VAL A 189 0.49 10.74 -25.25
N ALA A 190 0.83 9.96 -26.28
CA ALA A 190 1.08 10.48 -27.61
C ALA A 190 -0.21 11.22 -28.01
N GLU A 191 -0.22 12.54 -27.80
CA GLU A 191 -1.13 13.44 -28.47
C GLU A 191 -0.78 13.33 -29.95
N GLY A 192 -1.49 12.42 -30.64
CA GLY A 192 -1.54 12.40 -32.08
C GLY A 192 -2.19 13.70 -32.52
N GLU A 193 -1.35 14.60 -33.02
CA GLU A 193 -1.71 15.84 -33.68
C GLU A 193 -2.82 15.57 -34.70
N GLY A 194 -3.89 16.37 -34.61
CA GLY A 194 -4.91 16.44 -35.64
C GLY A 194 -4.31 17.13 -36.86
N GLU A 195 -3.96 16.36 -37.88
CA GLU A 195 -3.81 16.88 -39.22
C GLU A 195 -5.19 16.89 -39.88
N GLY A 196 -5.71 18.11 -40.06
CA GLY A 196 -6.78 18.37 -40.99
C GLY A 196 -6.21 18.39 -42.41
N GLU A 197 -6.75 17.54 -43.26
CA GLU A 197 -6.83 17.77 -44.71
C GLU A 197 -8.34 17.88 -44.99
N GLY A 198 -8.88 18.93 -45.61
CA GLY A 198 -8.31 19.71 -46.69
C GLY A 198 -9.01 19.26 -47.98
N GLU A 199 -9.95 20.09 -48.45
CA GLU A 199 -10.70 20.06 -49.70
C GLU A 199 -10.09 19.26 -50.88
N GLN A 200 -10.88 18.34 -51.44
CA GLN A 200 -11.41 18.37 -52.83
C GLN A 200 -12.33 17.16 -53.11
#